data_AF-A0A9D0AA42-F1
#
_entry.id   AF-A0A9D0AA42-F1
#
_cell.length_a   1.000
_cell.length_b   1.000
_cell.length_c   1.000
_cell.angle_alpha   90.00
_cell.angle_beta   90.00
_cell.angle_gamma   90.00
#
_symmetry.space_group_name_H-M   'P 1'
#
loop_
_entity.id
_entity.type
_entity.pdbx_description
1 polymer ?
#
loop_
_entity_poly.entity_id
_entity_poly.type
_entity_poly.pdbx_seq_one_letter_code
_entity_poly.pdbx_strand_id
1 'polypeptide(L)'
;MKKNAKILPFIVILLLLPLTQAMADSAILRQVSKTTETGKMQIFLRFSSLPASKIETQGKRVDLALSNTVPAKSFKMLAADDKMIRMISGKQAGDLLLSFYFRYPPQHVRVKKIEETASIMLD
;
A
#
# COMPACT_ATOMS: atom_id res chain seq x y z
N MET A 1 -6.81 61.67 6.06
CA MET A 1 -5.51 61.28 6.63
C MET A 1 -5.60 59.91 7.29
N LYS A 2 -4.77 58.97 6.80
CA LYS A 2 -4.41 57.61 7.25
C LYS A 2 -4.77 57.19 8.68
N LYS A 3 -5.51 56.08 8.82
CA LYS A 3 -5.38 55.14 9.96
C LYS A 3 -4.75 53.84 9.43
N ASN A 4 -3.42 53.77 9.47
CA ASN A 4 -2.67 52.61 9.01
C ASN A 4 -2.71 51.48 10.06
N ALA A 5 -3.29 50.36 9.65
CA ALA A 5 -2.87 48.99 9.88
C ALA A 5 -1.97 48.72 11.11
N LYS A 6 -2.58 48.22 12.21
CA LYS A 6 -1.89 47.44 13.26
C LYS A 6 -2.25 45.95 13.19
N ILE A 7 -2.44 45.42 11.99
CA ILE A 7 -2.71 43.98 11.76
C ILE A 7 -1.40 43.22 11.42
N LEU A 8 -0.31 43.95 11.22
CA LEU A 8 0.95 43.41 10.70
C LEU A 8 1.71 42.43 11.63
N PRO A 9 1.71 42.52 12.98
CA PRO A 9 2.54 41.61 13.78
C PRO A 9 1.94 40.20 13.93
N PHE A 10 0.62 40.03 13.72
CA PHE A 10 -0.04 38.72 13.89
C PHE A 10 0.19 37.78 12.70
N ILE A 11 0.35 38.33 11.49
CA ILE A 11 0.56 37.56 10.26
C ILE A 11 1.99 36.98 10.22
N VAL A 12 2.98 37.67 10.81
CA VAL A 12 4.39 37.23 10.79
C VAL A 12 4.62 36.04 11.72
N ILE A 13 3.90 35.94 12.84
CA ILE A 13 4.01 34.80 13.77
C ILE A 13 3.39 33.52 13.20
N LEU A 14 2.33 33.62 12.39
CA LEU A 14 1.68 32.46 11.77
C LEU A 14 2.54 31.82 10.65
N LEU A 15 3.48 32.57 10.08
CA LEU A 15 4.38 32.13 9.01
C LEU A 15 5.64 31.38 9.51
N LEU A 16 5.84 31.31 10.83
CA LEU A 16 6.98 30.63 11.47
C LEU A 16 6.64 29.25 12.03
N LEU A 17 5.41 28.74 11.82
CA LEU A 17 5.12 27.34 12.09
C LEU A 17 5.96 26.48 11.14
N PRO A 18 6.96 25.71 11.62
CA PRO A 18 7.61 24.74 10.76
C PRO A 18 6.53 23.77 10.32
N LEU A 19 6.27 23.71 9.00
CA LEU A 19 5.62 22.54 8.41
C LEU A 19 6.58 21.37 8.65
N THR A 20 6.48 20.75 9.81
CA THR A 20 7.11 19.46 10.06
C THR A 20 6.34 18.48 9.19
N GLN A 21 6.82 18.29 7.96
CA GLN A 21 6.47 17.12 7.18
C GLN A 21 6.97 15.95 8.01
N ALA A 22 6.07 15.28 8.72
CA ALA A 22 6.39 14.03 9.38
C ALA A 22 6.94 13.11 8.29
N MET A 23 8.25 12.84 8.33
CA MET A 23 8.83 11.77 7.54
C MET A 23 8.25 10.48 8.10
N ALA A 24 7.09 10.09 7.58
CA ALA A 24 6.45 8.86 7.96
C ALA A 24 7.41 7.73 7.57
N ASP A 25 7.85 6.98 8.57
CA ASP A 25 8.73 5.83 8.33
C ASP A 25 8.03 4.87 7.36
N SER A 26 8.71 4.50 6.27
CA SER A 26 8.09 3.70 5.23
C SER A 26 7.86 2.27 5.73
N ALA A 27 6.66 1.74 5.52
CA ALA A 27 6.41 0.33 5.77
C ALA A 27 7.29 -0.54 4.86
N ILE A 28 7.91 -1.57 5.40
CA ILE A 28 8.77 -2.48 4.65
C ILE A 28 7.99 -3.76 4.37
N LEU A 29 7.71 -4.05 3.10
CA LEU A 29 7.16 -5.35 2.68
C LEU A 29 8.25 -6.42 2.79
N ARG A 30 8.15 -7.28 3.80
CA ARG A 30 9.13 -8.30 4.13
C ARG A 30 8.94 -9.57 3.31
N GLN A 31 7.68 -9.99 3.15
CA GLN A 31 7.35 -11.29 2.56
C GLN A 31 6.01 -11.23 1.86
N VAL A 32 5.92 -11.95 0.73
CA VAL A 32 4.65 -12.33 0.13
C VAL A 32 4.65 -13.85 -0.01
N SER A 33 3.58 -14.48 0.43
CA SER A 33 3.36 -15.93 0.33
C SER A 33 1.94 -16.20 -0.14
N LYS A 34 1.73 -17.36 -0.76
CA LYS A 34 0.40 -17.82 -1.15
C LYS A 34 0.13 -19.20 -0.57
N THR A 35 -1.12 -19.43 -0.19
CA THR A 35 -1.66 -20.76 0.10
C THR A 35 -2.86 -20.99 -0.79
N THR A 36 -3.05 -22.23 -1.20
CA THR A 36 -4.11 -22.61 -2.12
C THR A 36 -4.88 -23.77 -1.52
N GLU A 37 -6.19 -23.60 -1.39
CA GLU A 37 -7.13 -24.65 -1.01
C GLU A 37 -8.15 -24.87 -2.14
N THR A 38 -9.01 -25.88 -2.00
CA THR A 38 -10.03 -26.20 -2.99
C THR A 38 -10.93 -24.99 -3.23
N GLY A 39 -10.83 -24.40 -4.43
CA GLY A 39 -11.60 -23.23 -4.85
C GLY A 39 -11.16 -21.88 -4.26
N LYS A 40 -10.11 -21.82 -3.43
CA LYS A 40 -9.65 -20.57 -2.78
C LYS A 40 -8.14 -20.38 -2.92
N MET A 41 -7.71 -19.14 -3.02
CA MET A 41 -6.30 -18.76 -2.98
C MET A 41 -6.15 -17.61 -2.01
N GLN A 42 -5.25 -17.75 -1.05
CA GLN A 42 -4.94 -16.69 -0.10
C GLN A 42 -3.54 -16.19 -0.34
N ILE A 43 -3.40 -14.88 -0.49
CA ILE A 43 -2.11 -14.20 -0.65
C ILE A 43 -1.84 -13.38 0.61
N PHE A 44 -0.80 -13.73 1.34
CA PHE A 44 -0.37 -13.06 2.55
C PHE A 44 0.81 -12.13 2.26
N LEU A 45 0.68 -10.88 2.69
CA LEU A 45 1.73 -9.87 2.64
C LEU A 45 2.09 -9.47 4.06
N ARG A 46 3.36 -9.60 4.43
CA ARG A 46 3.87 -9.27 5.77
C ARG A 46 4.74 -8.03 5.74
N PHE A 47 4.53 -7.13 6.68
CA PHE A 47 5.19 -5.83 6.73
C PHE A 47 5.99 -5.63 8.02
N SER A 48 6.81 -4.58 8.07
CA SER A 48 7.37 -4.06 9.34
C SER A 48 6.35 -3.31 10.17
N SER A 49 5.44 -2.60 9.50
CA SER A 49 4.30 -1.86 10.05
C SER A 49 3.17 -1.93 9.03
N LEU A 50 1.92 -1.91 9.48
CA LEU A 50 0.79 -2.11 8.58
C LEU A 50 0.51 -0.85 7.76
N PRO A 51 0.59 -0.89 6.41
CA PRO A 51 0.33 0.29 5.60
C PRO A 51 -1.16 0.52 5.35
N ALA A 52 -1.49 1.75 4.94
CA ALA A 52 -2.75 2.00 4.24
C ALA A 52 -2.73 1.27 2.89
N SER A 53 -3.88 0.74 2.47
CA SER A 53 -3.98 -0.12 1.30
C SER A 53 -5.27 0.11 0.55
N LYS A 54 -5.20 0.10 -0.78
CA LYS A 54 -6.36 0.14 -1.67
C LYS A 54 -6.30 -1.03 -2.65
N ILE A 55 -7.44 -1.67 -2.88
CA ILE A 55 -7.57 -2.76 -3.83
C ILE A 55 -8.43 -2.35 -5.02
N GLU A 56 -8.05 -2.83 -6.20
CA GLU A 56 -8.83 -2.69 -7.42
C GLU A 56 -8.78 -4.00 -8.20
N THR A 57 -9.93 -4.43 -8.72
CA THR A 57 -10.03 -5.68 -9.50
C THR A 57 -10.56 -5.35 -10.89
N GLN A 58 -9.82 -5.77 -11.92
CA GLN A 58 -10.16 -5.57 -13.32
C GLN A 58 -10.03 -6.89 -14.08
N GLY A 59 -11.15 -7.59 -14.25
CA GLY A 59 -11.20 -8.89 -14.92
C GLY A 59 -10.30 -9.92 -14.23
N LYS A 60 -9.17 -10.24 -14.85
CA LYS A 60 -8.18 -11.21 -14.34
C LYS A 60 -7.07 -10.60 -13.50
N ARG A 61 -7.08 -9.29 -13.28
CA ARG A 61 -6.05 -8.56 -12.55
C ARG A 61 -6.59 -8.06 -11.21
N VAL A 62 -5.83 -8.27 -10.15
CA VAL A 62 -6.05 -7.65 -8.84
C VAL A 62 -4.85 -6.77 -8.53
N ASP A 63 -5.09 -5.49 -8.32
CA ASP A 63 -4.11 -4.49 -7.99
C ASP A 63 -4.23 -4.13 -6.50
N LEU A 64 -3.12 -4.18 -5.78
CA LEU A 64 -2.99 -3.74 -4.39
C LEU A 64 -2.01 -2.58 -4.33
N ALA A 65 -2.52 -1.37 -4.11
CA ALA A 65 -1.72 -0.19 -3.86
C ALA A 65 -1.46 -0.04 -2.35
N LEU A 66 -0.20 0.17 -1.98
CA LEU A 66 0.28 0.23 -0.60
C LEU A 66 0.97 1.57 -0.37
N SER A 67 0.40 2.39 0.50
CA SER A 67 0.90 3.75 0.72
C SER A 67 2.19 3.77 1.52
N ASN A 68 3.12 4.63 1.13
CA ASN A 68 4.43 4.80 1.76
C ASN A 68 5.13 3.46 2.10
N THR A 69 5.09 2.51 1.16
CA THR A 69 5.62 1.16 1.36
C THR A 69 6.77 0.88 0.40
N VAL A 70 7.79 0.18 0.87
CA VAL A 70 8.93 -0.26 0.05
C VAL A 70 9.17 -1.76 0.21
N PRO A 71 9.56 -2.48 -0.85
CA PRO A 71 9.94 -3.89 -0.72
C PRO A 71 11.28 -4.01 0.01
N ALA A 72 11.41 -5.02 0.88
CA ALA A 72 12.69 -5.39 1.46
C ALA A 72 13.70 -5.79 0.37
N LYS A 73 15.00 -5.61 0.60
CA LYS A 73 16.04 -6.03 -0.36
C LYS A 73 16.00 -7.53 -0.68
N SER A 74 15.56 -8.34 0.28
CA SER A 74 15.38 -9.80 0.16
C SER A 74 14.00 -10.21 -0.37
N PHE A 75 13.15 -9.25 -0.75
CA PHE A 75 11.81 -9.51 -1.25
C PHE A 75 11.84 -10.41 -2.49
N LYS A 76 11.01 -11.45 -2.48
CA LYS A 76 10.81 -12.35 -3.61
C LYS A 76 9.37 -12.26 -4.08
N MET A 77 9.18 -12.12 -5.39
CA MET A 77 7.87 -12.20 -6.01
C MET A 77 7.33 -13.63 -5.95
N LEU A 78 6.00 -13.75 -5.94
CA LEU A 78 5.34 -15.05 -6.09
C LEU A 78 5.62 -15.61 -7.49
N ALA A 79 6.01 -16.88 -7.54
CA ALA A 79 6.11 -17.61 -8.80
C ALA A 79 4.72 -17.85 -9.42
N ALA A 80 4.70 -17.95 -10.74
CA ALA A 80 3.52 -18.37 -11.48
C ALA A 80 3.13 -19.82 -11.14
N ASP A 81 1.85 -20.15 -11.28
CA ASP A 81 1.31 -21.51 -11.19
C ASP A 81 0.08 -21.69 -12.12
N ASP A 82 -0.71 -22.72 -11.85
CA ASP A 82 -1.93 -23.04 -12.57
C ASP A 82 -3.04 -21.98 -12.41
N LYS A 83 -3.09 -21.26 -11.27
CA LYS A 83 -4.14 -20.29 -10.93
C LYS A 83 -3.69 -18.84 -11.12
N MET A 84 -2.46 -18.50 -10.76
CA MET A 84 -1.87 -17.17 -10.88
C MET A 84 -0.72 -17.20 -11.90
N ILE A 85 -0.89 -16.48 -13.01
CA ILE A 85 0.07 -16.52 -14.13
C ILE A 85 1.31 -15.64 -13.90
N ARG A 86 1.20 -14.60 -13.06
CA ARG A 86 2.35 -13.76 -12.64
C ARG A 86 1.96 -12.78 -11.53
N MET A 87 2.99 -12.31 -10.84
CA MET A 87 2.95 -11.12 -9.98
C MET A 87 3.89 -10.06 -10.57
N ILE A 88 3.46 -8.80 -10.58
CA ILE A 88 4.30 -7.64 -10.95
C ILE A 88 4.32 -6.66 -9.78
N SER A 89 5.44 -5.98 -9.58
CA SER A 89 5.52 -4.80 -8.71
C SER A 89 5.94 -3.56 -9.49
N GLY A 90 5.49 -2.41 -9.03
CA GLY A 90 5.87 -1.11 -9.58
C GLY A 90 5.60 0.00 -8.58
N LYS A 91 5.76 1.24 -9.03
CA LYS A 91 5.33 2.43 -8.29
C LYS A 91 4.25 3.17 -9.07
N GLN A 92 3.23 3.63 -8.37
CA GLN A 92 2.19 4.48 -8.94
C GLN A 92 1.87 5.60 -7.95
N ALA A 93 2.02 6.85 -8.38
CA ALA A 93 1.80 8.04 -7.54
C ALA A 93 2.55 8.02 -6.19
N GLY A 94 3.71 7.37 -6.12
CA GLY A 94 4.50 7.22 -4.88
C GLY A 94 4.18 5.96 -4.07
N ASP A 95 3.07 5.28 -4.33
CA ASP A 95 2.68 4.04 -3.67
C ASP A 95 3.36 2.82 -4.29
N LEU A 96 3.60 1.79 -3.49
CA LEU A 96 4.00 0.48 -3.98
C LEU A 96 2.76 -0.21 -4.57
N LEU A 97 2.80 -0.51 -5.86
CA LEU A 97 1.76 -1.24 -6.55
C LEU A 97 2.17 -2.70 -6.71
N LEU A 98 1.32 -3.62 -6.28
CA LEU A 98 1.44 -5.05 -6.52
C LEU A 98 0.26 -5.51 -7.38
N SER A 99 0.55 -6.05 -8.56
CA SER A 99 -0.46 -6.54 -9.49
C SER A 99 -0.38 -8.05 -9.63
N PHE A 100 -1.47 -8.73 -9.28
CA PHE A 100 -1.62 -10.18 -9.37
C PHE A 100 -2.48 -10.51 -10.59
N TYR A 101 -1.94 -11.33 -11.50
CA TYR A 101 -2.63 -11.76 -12.71
C TYR A 101 -3.05 -13.21 -12.56
N PHE A 102 -4.35 -13.46 -12.69
CA PHE A 102 -4.96 -14.79 -12.56
C PHE A 102 -5.26 -15.40 -13.93
N ARG A 103 -5.27 -16.73 -14.01
CA ARG A 103 -5.66 -17.46 -15.23
C ARG A 103 -7.14 -17.25 -15.55
N TYR A 104 -7.97 -17.22 -14.51
CA TYR A 104 -9.41 -16.98 -14.56
C TYR A 104 -9.77 -15.78 -13.67
N PRO A 105 -10.82 -15.00 -13.99
CA PRO A 105 -11.25 -13.91 -13.14
C PRO A 105 -11.61 -14.42 -11.74
N PRO A 106 -11.04 -13.85 -10.66
CA PRO A 106 -11.49 -14.17 -9.31
C PRO A 106 -12.96 -13.74 -9.16
N GLN A 107 -13.76 -14.62 -8.56
CA GLN A 107 -15.20 -14.37 -8.38
C GLN A 107 -15.46 -13.34 -7.28
N HIS A 108 -14.65 -13.41 -6.22
CA HIS A 108 -14.68 -12.51 -5.08
C HIS A 108 -13.24 -12.23 -4.68
N VAL A 109 -12.98 -11.01 -4.23
CA VAL A 109 -11.68 -10.62 -3.67
C VAL A 109 -11.92 -9.85 -2.40
N ARG A 110 -11.38 -10.32 -1.28
CA ARG A 110 -11.49 -9.69 0.03
C ARG A 110 -10.12 -9.33 0.57
N VAL A 111 -10.05 -8.18 1.24
CA VAL A 111 -8.84 -7.73 1.93
C VAL A 111 -9.08 -7.81 3.42
N LYS A 112 -8.25 -8.58 4.12
CA LYS A 112 -8.23 -8.62 5.58
C LYS A 112 -6.91 -8.06 6.09
N LYS A 113 -7.00 -7.08 6.98
CA LYS A 113 -5.87 -6.58 7.77
C LYS A 113 -5.76 -7.38 9.06
N ILE A 114 -4.54 -7.76 9.42
CA ILE A 114 -4.21 -8.53 10.62
C ILE A 114 -3.15 -7.72 11.36
N GLU A 115 -3.60 -6.92 12.33
CA GLU A 115 -2.78 -5.94 13.05
C GLU A 115 -1.67 -6.64 13.85
N GLU A 116 -1.98 -7.78 14.49
CA GLU A 116 -1.08 -8.52 15.37
C GLU A 116 0.21 -8.97 14.68
N THR A 117 0.13 -9.18 13.36
CA THR A 117 1.25 -9.66 12.54
C THR A 117 1.66 -8.66 11.46
N ALA A 118 1.14 -7.43 11.53
CA ALA A 118 1.29 -6.40 10.49
C ALA A 118 1.15 -7.01 9.09
N SER A 119 0.01 -7.66 8.82
CA SER A 119 -0.21 -8.43 7.59
C SER A 119 -1.48 -8.03 6.86
N ILE A 120 -1.44 -8.14 5.54
CA ILE A 120 -2.62 -8.07 4.66
C ILE A 120 -2.80 -9.44 4.02
N MET A 121 -4.03 -9.97 4.09
CA MET A 121 -4.44 -11.17 3.39
C MET A 121 -5.43 -10.80 2.29
N LEU A 122 -5.14 -11.22 1.07
CA LEU A 122 -6.08 -11.24 -0.05
C LEU A 122 -6.70 -12.64 -0.11
N ASP A 123 -8.03 -12.75 -0.10
CA ASP A 123 -8.81 -14.00 -0.18
C ASP A 123 -9.78 -13.97 -1.37
#